data_AF-A0A9D2AUF7-F1
#
_entry.id   AF-A0A9D2AUF7-F1
#
_cell.length_a   1.000
_cell.length_b   1.000
_cell.length_c   1.000
_cell.angle_alpha   90.00
_cell.angle_beta   90.00
_cell.angle_gamma   90.00
#
_symmetry.space_group_name_H-M   'P 1'
#
loop_
_entity.id
_entity.type
_entity.pdbx_description
1 polymer ?
#
loop_
_entity_poly.entity_id
_entity_poly.type
_entity_poly.pdbx_seq_one_letter_code
_entity_poly.pdbx_strand_id
1 'polypeptide(L)'
;MITSKELRSKWISFYEGKGHVNIGAVSLIGDGTTGVMFNVAGMQPLMPYLLGQPHPAGKRLCNVQGCVRTVDIESVGDASHFTFFEMMGNWSLGDYFKKEKTAWSFELLTEVFGLDKDKICSTVFAGNESAPRDDETASLLEGLGIKKEHIYYLDKSNNWWELEGTEGTPCGPDNEWFYPITDKECGREHCDINCPCGRYVEIGNDVYMQYKKTKDGYLPLENKNVDTGFGLDRMLAFLNGLTDGYKTDLFSGAIAYLEQVSGKKYDDGGEDRKAMRIIADHTRTAVMLIGDVNGILPSNTGAGYILRRLMRRAIRYCRALGIPGTEMLGVAKVFIEEVYGEAYPLLPQKEEYILQEIGREISRFESTLEKGMKEFEKTVAGISRKNEFMAKQNAGYVPETAIGGKAAFKLYDTYGFPLELTVEMAKERGYTVDEEGFAAAFKEHQEKSHAAVAAGEFKGGLADTGTATTRLHTATHLLNAALKAVLSPEVNQKGSNITPERLRFDFNFDRPMTKEEIAAVEDLVNQKIKEDIPVVFEEMPYERARAEGIVGVFDSKYGDVVKTYSIGTFSREMCGGPHAKSTGELGHFKIVKEQSSSAGVRRIKAVLE
;
A
#
# COMPACT_ATOMS: atom_id res chain seq x y z
N MET A 1 29.10 14.74 8.01
CA MET A 1 28.06 13.77 7.66
C MET A 1 27.43 14.25 6.35
N ILE A 2 27.29 13.36 5.38
CA ILE A 2 26.59 13.65 4.12
C ILE A 2 25.08 13.62 4.39
N THR A 3 24.35 14.59 3.85
CA THR A 3 22.88 14.64 3.95
C THR A 3 22.22 13.84 2.83
N SER A 4 20.96 13.45 3.02
CA SER A 4 20.13 12.81 2.00
C SER A 4 20.06 13.65 0.71
N LYS A 5 19.93 14.97 0.84
CA LYS A 5 19.94 15.91 -0.29
C LYS A 5 21.26 15.90 -1.06
N GLU A 6 22.39 15.95 -0.35
CA GLU A 6 23.72 15.87 -0.96
C GLU A 6 23.95 14.53 -1.65
N LEU A 7 23.48 13.43 -1.04
CA LEU A 7 23.60 12.09 -1.62
C LEU A 7 22.80 11.96 -2.93
N ARG A 8 21.53 12.41 -2.96
CA ARG A 8 20.73 12.47 -4.19
C ARG A 8 21.44 13.29 -5.27
N SER A 9 21.91 14.48 -4.92
CA SER A 9 22.57 15.38 -5.87
C SER A 9 23.87 14.79 -6.41
N LYS A 10 24.72 14.19 -5.55
CA LYS A 10 25.97 13.55 -5.98
C LYS A 10 25.71 12.39 -6.95
N TRP A 11 24.69 11.56 -6.69
CA TRP A 11 24.31 10.47 -7.60
C TRP A 11 23.91 11.00 -8.98
N ILE A 12 22.96 11.94 -9.02
CA ILE A 12 22.45 12.51 -10.27
C ILE A 12 23.55 13.22 -11.05
N SER A 13 24.29 14.13 -10.41
CA SER A 13 25.35 14.89 -11.09
C SER A 13 26.49 14.01 -11.59
N PHE A 14 26.82 12.92 -10.89
CA PHE A 14 27.82 11.96 -11.37
C PHE A 14 27.40 11.33 -12.70
N TYR A 15 26.17 10.79 -12.77
CA TYR A 15 25.68 10.13 -13.98
C TYR A 15 25.34 11.11 -15.11
N GLU A 16 24.85 12.32 -14.82
CA GLU A 16 24.74 13.38 -15.83
C GLU A 16 26.12 13.71 -16.44
N GLY A 17 27.18 13.71 -15.63
CA GLY A 17 28.57 13.83 -16.08
C GLY A 17 29.04 12.68 -17.00
N LYS A 18 28.38 11.52 -16.97
CA LYS A 18 28.60 10.38 -17.89
C LYS A 18 27.63 10.37 -19.07
N GLY A 19 26.82 11.42 -19.23
CA GLY A 19 25.88 11.60 -20.34
C GLY A 19 24.53 10.91 -20.12
N HIS A 20 24.18 10.57 -18.88
CA HIS A 20 22.84 10.11 -18.53
C HIS A 20 21.88 11.29 -18.41
N VAL A 21 20.60 11.02 -18.66
CA VAL A 21 19.52 11.97 -18.44
C VAL A 21 18.81 11.60 -17.13
N ASN A 22 18.64 12.58 -16.24
CA ASN A 22 17.79 12.41 -15.07
C ASN A 22 16.31 12.32 -15.50
N ILE A 23 15.68 11.17 -15.33
CA ILE A 23 14.28 10.94 -15.72
C ILE A 23 13.27 11.23 -14.60
N GLY A 24 13.75 11.62 -13.42
CA GLY A 24 12.92 11.84 -12.24
C GLY A 24 12.34 10.54 -11.66
N ALA A 25 11.70 10.66 -10.49
CA ALA A 25 10.94 9.57 -9.91
C ALA A 25 9.57 9.46 -10.58
N VAL A 26 9.12 8.23 -10.84
CA VAL A 26 7.73 7.95 -11.25
C VAL A 26 6.87 7.59 -10.03
N SER A 27 5.58 7.40 -10.28
CA SER A 27 4.60 7.00 -9.27
C SER A 27 5.08 5.81 -8.43
N LEU A 28 4.78 5.83 -7.14
CA LEU A 28 4.94 4.68 -6.24
C LEU A 28 3.94 3.56 -6.52
N ILE A 29 2.82 3.88 -7.18
CA ILE A 29 1.78 2.93 -7.54
C ILE A 29 2.18 2.24 -8.84
N GLY A 30 2.11 0.90 -8.85
CA GLY A 30 2.38 0.12 -10.05
C GLY A 30 1.40 0.47 -11.16
N ASP A 31 1.90 0.59 -12.38
CA ASP A 31 1.09 0.86 -13.58
C ASP A 31 0.39 -0.39 -14.14
N GLY A 32 0.52 -1.53 -13.44
CA GLY A 32 -0.03 -2.82 -13.82
C GLY A 32 0.82 -3.63 -14.80
N THR A 33 1.89 -3.06 -15.38
CA THR A 33 2.71 -3.74 -16.41
C THR A 33 3.53 -4.90 -15.86
N THR A 34 3.95 -4.80 -14.60
CA THR A 34 4.74 -5.82 -13.90
C THR A 34 3.92 -6.63 -12.89
N GLY A 35 2.61 -6.37 -12.78
CA GLY A 35 1.70 -7.04 -11.84
C GLY A 35 1.90 -6.68 -10.36
N VAL A 36 2.81 -5.77 -10.04
CA VAL A 36 3.02 -5.30 -8.66
C VAL A 36 2.05 -4.18 -8.30
N MET A 37 1.67 -4.14 -7.01
CA MET A 37 0.80 -3.09 -6.46
C MET A 37 1.55 -1.77 -6.28
N PHE A 38 2.79 -1.84 -5.79
CA PHE A 38 3.69 -0.71 -5.62
C PHE A 38 4.99 -0.99 -6.35
N ASN A 39 5.65 0.05 -6.83
CA ASN A 39 7.01 -0.07 -7.33
C ASN A 39 7.95 -0.42 -6.16
N VAL A 40 8.61 -1.58 -6.25
CA VAL A 40 9.52 -2.14 -5.23
C VAL A 40 10.99 -2.02 -5.62
N ALA A 41 11.27 -1.59 -6.85
CA ALA A 41 12.60 -1.38 -7.40
C ALA A 41 12.59 -0.30 -8.50
N GLY A 42 13.74 0.37 -8.69
CA GLY A 42 13.90 1.43 -9.69
C GLY A 42 13.71 0.96 -11.13
N MET A 43 13.98 -0.33 -11.40
CA MET A 43 13.90 -0.89 -12.75
C MET A 43 12.46 -1.09 -13.25
N GLN A 44 11.48 -1.27 -12.36
CA GLN A 44 10.14 -1.74 -12.76
C GLN A 44 9.45 -0.82 -13.78
N PRO A 45 9.49 0.51 -13.63
CA PRO A 45 8.98 1.45 -14.64
C PRO A 45 9.71 1.37 -15.98
N LEU A 46 10.90 0.78 -16.00
CA LEU A 46 11.75 0.69 -17.19
C LEU A 46 11.67 -0.65 -17.92
N MET A 47 10.86 -1.59 -17.42
CA MET A 47 10.72 -2.94 -17.99
C MET A 47 10.50 -2.95 -19.51
N PRO A 48 9.60 -2.14 -20.11
CA PRO A 48 9.39 -2.16 -21.56
C PRO A 48 10.65 -1.78 -22.35
N TYR A 49 11.45 -0.85 -21.83
CA TYR A 49 12.64 -0.34 -22.50
C TYR A 49 13.83 -1.29 -22.37
N LEU A 50 13.95 -1.97 -21.23
CA LEU A 50 14.91 -3.06 -21.04
C LEU A 50 14.65 -4.24 -22.00
N LEU A 51 13.41 -4.40 -22.46
CA LEU A 51 13.03 -5.38 -23.49
C LEU A 51 13.21 -4.87 -24.93
N GLY A 52 13.77 -3.67 -25.13
CA GLY A 52 14.15 -3.14 -26.44
C GLY A 52 13.26 -2.02 -26.97
N GLN A 53 12.21 -1.60 -26.24
CA GLN A 53 11.47 -0.41 -26.65
C GLN A 53 12.34 0.86 -26.48
N PRO A 54 12.25 1.84 -27.40
CA PRO A 54 12.98 3.09 -27.26
C PRO A 54 12.39 3.94 -26.12
N HIS A 55 13.24 4.45 -25.23
CA HIS A 55 12.85 5.40 -24.19
C HIS A 55 12.92 6.84 -24.73
N PRO A 56 11.93 7.72 -24.44
CA PRO A 56 11.89 9.07 -24.99
C PRO A 56 13.08 9.97 -24.58
N ALA A 57 13.67 9.73 -23.42
CA ALA A 57 14.85 10.45 -22.94
C ALA A 57 16.20 9.87 -23.44
N GLY A 58 16.19 8.88 -24.33
CA GLY A 58 17.39 8.26 -24.88
C GLY A 58 17.79 6.96 -24.16
N LYS A 59 19.07 6.58 -24.27
CA LYS A 59 19.56 5.25 -23.86
C LYS A 59 20.31 5.21 -22.52
N ARG A 60 20.66 6.37 -21.97
CA ARG A 60 21.39 6.50 -20.70
C ARG A 60 20.50 7.26 -19.73
N LEU A 61 20.00 6.59 -18.70
CA LEU A 61 19.00 7.15 -17.78
C LEU A 61 19.50 7.05 -16.35
N CYS A 62 19.20 8.02 -15.50
CA CYS A 62 19.42 7.91 -14.06
C CYS A 62 18.26 8.54 -13.30
N ASN A 63 18.03 8.11 -12.06
CA ASN A 63 17.11 8.79 -11.14
C ASN A 63 17.40 8.40 -9.69
N VAL A 64 16.56 8.92 -8.80
CA VAL A 64 16.36 8.41 -7.45
C VAL A 64 14.87 8.06 -7.34
N GLN A 65 14.54 6.77 -7.37
CA GLN A 65 13.17 6.26 -7.40
C GLN A 65 12.69 5.92 -5.99
N GLY A 66 11.53 6.45 -5.60
CA GLY A 66 10.86 6.00 -4.38
C GLY A 66 10.29 4.59 -4.56
N CYS A 67 10.42 3.74 -3.55
CA CYS A 67 9.99 2.35 -3.55
C CYS A 67 9.17 2.07 -2.28
N VAL A 68 8.16 1.21 -2.39
CA VAL A 68 7.38 0.75 -1.23
C VAL A 68 7.43 -0.77 -1.14
N ARG A 69 7.94 -1.30 -0.03
CA ARG A 69 7.96 -2.74 0.27
C ARG A 69 7.18 -3.02 1.55
N THR A 70 6.32 -4.03 1.47
CA THR A 70 5.40 -4.38 2.55
C THR A 70 5.66 -5.76 3.14
N VAL A 71 6.62 -6.50 2.59
CA VAL A 71 6.99 -7.85 3.03
C VAL A 71 7.53 -7.85 4.46
N ASP A 72 8.29 -6.81 4.83
CA ASP A 72 8.95 -6.70 6.14
C ASP A 72 8.26 -5.70 7.08
N ILE A 73 6.95 -5.45 6.91
CA ILE A 73 6.20 -4.52 7.77
C ILE A 73 6.40 -4.86 9.25
N GLU A 74 6.42 -6.14 9.61
CA GLU A 74 6.56 -6.59 11.00
C GLU A 74 7.96 -6.33 11.58
N SER A 75 8.98 -6.19 10.73
CA SER A 75 10.37 -5.85 11.12
C SER A 75 10.56 -4.36 11.38
N VAL A 76 9.67 -3.51 10.84
CA VAL A 76 9.71 -2.06 11.07
C VAL A 76 9.57 -1.76 12.56
N GLY A 77 10.48 -0.91 13.05
CA GLY A 77 10.73 -0.69 14.48
C GLY A 77 12.14 -1.11 14.90
N ASP A 78 12.82 -1.93 14.09
CA ASP A 78 14.27 -2.12 14.21
C ASP A 78 15.07 -0.97 13.58
N ALA A 79 16.39 -1.14 13.46
CA ALA A 79 17.30 -0.05 13.07
C ALA A 79 17.42 0.16 11.54
N SER A 80 16.87 -0.74 10.71
CA SER A 80 17.21 -0.82 9.28
C SER A 80 16.05 -1.15 8.34
N HIS A 81 14.89 -1.59 8.84
CA HIS A 81 13.74 -1.88 8.00
C HIS A 81 12.82 -0.65 7.86
N PHE A 82 12.41 -0.43 6.62
CA PHE A 82 11.60 0.70 6.19
C PHE A 82 10.51 0.22 5.22
N THR A 83 9.32 0.81 5.29
CA THR A 83 8.26 0.50 4.32
C THR A 83 8.41 1.29 3.01
N PHE A 84 8.83 2.55 3.11
CA PHE A 84 9.26 3.37 1.97
C PHE A 84 10.78 3.51 1.99
N PHE A 85 11.43 3.53 0.84
CA PHE A 85 12.85 3.89 0.74
C PHE A 85 13.13 4.39 -0.67
N GLU A 86 14.26 5.06 -0.86
CA GLU A 86 14.70 5.48 -2.18
C GLU A 86 15.77 4.54 -2.73
N MET A 87 15.65 4.23 -4.02
CA MET A 87 16.64 3.49 -4.78
C MET A 87 17.26 4.41 -5.81
N MET A 88 18.56 4.66 -5.67
CA MET A 88 19.35 5.37 -6.65
C MET A 88 19.67 4.43 -7.80
N GLY A 89 19.29 4.82 -9.02
CA GLY A 89 19.42 3.97 -10.19
C GLY A 89 20.07 4.66 -11.37
N ASN A 90 20.71 3.86 -12.20
CA ASN A 90 21.18 4.23 -13.52
C ASN A 90 20.93 3.07 -14.48
N TRP A 91 20.65 3.37 -15.74
CA TRP A 91 20.33 2.38 -16.76
C TRP A 91 21.06 2.64 -18.06
N SER A 92 21.55 1.55 -18.64
CA SER A 92 21.98 1.47 -20.04
C SER A 92 20.94 0.68 -20.82
N LEU A 93 20.37 1.29 -21.85
CA LEU A 93 19.41 0.66 -22.76
C LEU A 93 20.11 0.35 -24.10
N GLY A 94 20.99 -0.66 -24.10
CA GLY A 94 21.77 -1.05 -25.28
C GLY A 94 22.81 -0.02 -25.73
N ASP A 95 23.52 0.62 -24.78
CA ASP A 95 24.56 1.61 -25.09
C ASP A 95 25.93 1.23 -24.52
N TYR A 96 26.08 1.21 -23.19
CA TYR A 96 27.27 0.71 -22.49
C TYR A 96 26.95 -0.57 -21.70
N PHE A 97 27.97 -1.29 -21.23
CA PHE A 97 27.77 -2.53 -20.49
C PHE A 97 28.78 -2.65 -19.33
N LYS A 98 29.30 -3.86 -19.07
CA LYS A 98 30.17 -4.18 -17.94
C LYS A 98 31.41 -3.29 -17.83
N LYS A 99 32.11 -3.03 -18.93
CA LYS A 99 33.38 -2.29 -18.90
C LYS A 99 33.20 -0.88 -18.32
N GLU A 100 32.31 -0.10 -18.91
CA GLU A 100 32.04 1.26 -18.47
C GLU A 100 31.38 1.25 -17.09
N LYS A 101 30.41 0.36 -16.87
CA LYS A 101 29.67 0.34 -15.61
C LYS A 101 30.55 -0.01 -14.42
N THR A 102 31.34 -1.08 -14.51
CA THR A 102 32.24 -1.51 -13.42
C THR A 102 33.20 -0.38 -13.06
N ALA A 103 33.77 0.31 -14.07
CA ALA A 103 34.65 1.44 -13.86
C ALA A 103 33.94 2.62 -13.18
N TRP A 104 32.72 2.97 -13.61
CA TRP A 104 31.97 4.08 -13.02
C TRP A 104 31.47 3.79 -11.61
N SER A 105 31.04 2.57 -11.31
CA SER A 105 30.67 2.18 -9.94
C SER A 105 31.89 2.26 -9.00
N PHE A 106 33.05 1.80 -9.47
CA PHE A 106 34.30 1.91 -8.71
C PHE A 106 34.73 3.37 -8.51
N GLU A 107 34.67 4.20 -9.55
CA GLU A 107 34.93 5.65 -9.49
C GLU A 107 33.97 6.34 -8.51
N LEU A 108 32.68 6.04 -8.56
CA LEU A 108 31.69 6.60 -7.63
C LEU A 108 32.03 6.24 -6.18
N LEU A 109 32.29 4.96 -5.91
CA LEU A 109 32.58 4.46 -4.56
C LEU A 109 33.87 5.07 -4.00
N THR A 110 34.92 5.17 -4.80
CA THR A 110 36.25 5.60 -4.34
C THR A 110 36.43 7.12 -4.40
N GLU A 111 36.06 7.77 -5.49
CA GLU A 111 36.33 9.19 -5.72
C GLU A 111 35.21 10.09 -5.20
N VAL A 112 33.94 9.69 -5.34
CA VAL A 112 32.78 10.53 -4.94
C VAL A 112 32.39 10.29 -3.49
N PHE A 113 32.41 9.02 -3.05
CA PHE A 113 32.09 8.60 -1.69
C PHE A 113 33.30 8.40 -0.79
N GLY A 114 34.52 8.38 -1.34
CA GLY A 114 35.75 8.35 -0.55
C GLY A 114 36.04 7.00 0.12
N LEU A 115 35.46 5.90 -0.38
CA LEU A 115 35.71 4.58 0.16
C LEU A 115 37.13 4.11 -0.14
N ASP A 116 37.76 3.42 0.82
CA ASP A 116 39.07 2.84 0.63
C ASP A 116 38.99 1.67 -0.34
N LYS A 117 39.58 1.84 -1.52
CA LYS A 117 39.57 0.83 -2.59
C LYS A 117 40.09 -0.53 -2.11
N ASP A 118 41.02 -0.55 -1.17
CA ASP A 118 41.67 -1.80 -0.71
C ASP A 118 40.75 -2.62 0.19
N LYS A 119 39.61 -2.05 0.62
CA LYS A 119 38.58 -2.70 1.46
C LYS A 119 37.31 -3.08 0.69
N ILE A 120 37.16 -2.60 -0.54
CA ILE A 120 36.02 -2.94 -1.39
C ILE A 120 36.09 -4.42 -1.74
N CYS A 121 34.97 -5.11 -1.57
CA CYS A 121 34.73 -6.46 -2.05
C CYS A 121 33.60 -6.43 -3.08
N SER A 122 33.59 -7.40 -3.98
CA SER A 122 32.57 -7.51 -5.02
C SER A 122 32.29 -8.97 -5.35
N THR A 123 31.08 -9.23 -5.81
CA THR A 123 30.63 -10.56 -6.22
C THR A 123 30.48 -10.66 -7.74
N VAL A 124 30.66 -11.88 -8.26
CA VAL A 124 30.47 -12.22 -9.66
C VAL A 124 29.81 -13.59 -9.77
N PHE A 125 29.11 -13.83 -10.87
CA PHE A 125 28.33 -15.06 -11.02
C PHE A 125 29.24 -16.27 -11.26
N ALA A 126 29.10 -17.32 -10.46
CA ALA A 126 29.90 -18.55 -10.51
C ALA A 126 29.63 -19.42 -11.75
N GLY A 127 28.57 -19.13 -12.50
CA GLY A 127 28.13 -19.97 -13.61
C GLY A 127 27.21 -21.10 -13.15
N ASN A 128 26.42 -21.62 -14.08
CA ASN A 128 25.64 -22.84 -13.91
C ASN A 128 25.44 -23.53 -15.27
N GLU A 129 24.56 -24.52 -15.35
CA GLU A 129 24.27 -25.24 -16.59
C GLU A 129 23.65 -24.34 -17.68
N SER A 130 23.01 -23.22 -17.31
CA SER A 130 22.25 -22.37 -18.21
C SER A 130 22.97 -21.08 -18.62
N ALA A 131 23.98 -20.65 -17.85
CA ALA A 131 24.74 -19.42 -18.12
C ALA A 131 26.21 -19.57 -17.64
N PRO A 132 27.17 -19.03 -18.42
CA PRO A 132 28.58 -19.13 -18.08
C PRO A 132 28.94 -18.33 -16.83
N ARG A 133 30.06 -18.70 -16.22
CA ARG A 133 30.70 -17.92 -15.15
C ARG A 133 31.11 -16.53 -15.64
N ASP A 134 30.94 -15.50 -14.81
CA ASP A 134 31.22 -14.11 -15.18
C ASP A 134 32.69 -13.70 -14.99
N ASP A 135 33.58 -14.33 -15.75
CA ASP A 135 35.03 -14.02 -15.74
C ASP A 135 35.37 -12.67 -16.37
N GLU A 136 34.47 -12.12 -17.18
CA GLU A 136 34.60 -10.80 -17.78
C GLU A 136 34.57 -9.71 -16.71
N THR A 137 33.54 -9.72 -15.85
CA THR A 137 33.42 -8.75 -14.75
C THR A 137 34.57 -8.90 -13.75
N ALA A 138 34.95 -10.13 -13.40
CA ALA A 138 36.09 -10.39 -12.52
C ALA A 138 37.39 -9.76 -13.06
N SER A 139 37.68 -9.94 -14.35
CA SER A 139 38.87 -9.36 -15.00
C SER A 139 38.84 -7.83 -15.01
N LEU A 140 37.66 -7.22 -15.18
CA LEU A 140 37.47 -5.77 -15.13
C LEU A 140 37.73 -5.22 -13.72
N LEU A 141 37.22 -5.89 -12.68
CA LEU A 141 37.44 -5.55 -11.27
C LEU A 141 38.92 -5.62 -10.89
N GLU A 142 39.61 -6.71 -11.28
CA GLU A 142 41.06 -6.86 -11.08
C GLU A 142 41.83 -5.72 -11.80
N GLY A 143 41.42 -5.37 -13.01
CA GLY A 143 42.01 -4.26 -13.78
C GLY A 143 41.85 -2.88 -13.13
N LEU A 144 40.83 -2.69 -12.29
CA LEU A 144 40.60 -1.48 -11.49
C LEU A 144 41.39 -1.49 -10.16
N GLY A 145 42.04 -2.62 -9.84
CA GLY A 145 42.89 -2.78 -8.66
C GLY A 145 42.20 -3.44 -7.46
N ILE A 146 41.02 -4.03 -7.64
CA ILE A 146 40.40 -4.86 -6.60
C ILE A 146 41.19 -6.17 -6.50
N LYS A 147 41.55 -6.54 -5.27
CA LYS A 147 42.33 -7.77 -5.01
C LYS A 147 41.51 -8.99 -5.38
N LYS A 148 42.17 -10.02 -5.92
CA LYS A 148 41.51 -11.26 -6.31
C LYS A 148 40.80 -11.95 -5.13
N GLU A 149 41.38 -11.89 -3.93
CA GLU A 149 40.73 -12.41 -2.72
C GLU A 149 39.47 -11.63 -2.27
N HIS A 150 39.21 -10.46 -2.86
CA HIS A 150 38.02 -9.64 -2.60
C HIS A 150 36.94 -9.80 -3.69
N ILE A 151 37.17 -10.67 -4.68
CA ILE A 151 36.22 -10.98 -5.76
C ILE A 151 35.66 -12.39 -5.50
N TYR A 152 34.36 -12.45 -5.18
CA TYR A 152 33.70 -13.68 -4.75
C TYR A 152 32.80 -14.22 -5.85
N TYR A 153 33.05 -15.46 -6.28
CA TYR A 153 32.15 -16.16 -7.20
C TYR A 153 31.02 -16.80 -6.42
N LEU A 154 29.78 -16.36 -6.65
CA LEU A 154 28.59 -16.85 -5.97
C LEU A 154 27.60 -17.51 -6.94
N ASP A 155 26.82 -18.46 -6.43
CA ASP A 155 25.85 -19.20 -7.24
C ASP A 155 24.63 -18.36 -7.66
N LYS A 156 23.71 -18.98 -8.40
CA LYS A 156 22.49 -18.33 -8.90
C LYS A 156 21.63 -17.75 -7.78
N SER A 157 21.59 -18.37 -6.60
CA SER A 157 20.72 -17.91 -5.52
C SER A 157 21.18 -16.59 -4.90
N ASN A 158 22.45 -16.22 -5.09
CA ASN A 158 23.05 -15.02 -4.51
C ASN A 158 23.53 -14.00 -5.55
N ASN A 159 23.81 -14.40 -6.80
CA ASN A 159 24.44 -13.49 -7.76
C ASN A 159 23.91 -13.65 -9.19
N TRP A 160 22.59 -13.81 -9.29
CA TRP A 160 21.85 -13.80 -10.53
C TRP A 160 20.52 -13.12 -10.31
N TRP A 161 20.21 -12.13 -11.14
CA TRP A 161 18.96 -11.40 -11.03
C TRP A 161 17.96 -11.86 -12.08
N GLU A 162 16.76 -12.23 -11.64
CA GLU A 162 15.59 -12.49 -12.48
C GLU A 162 14.30 -12.24 -11.70
N LEU A 163 13.22 -11.90 -12.41
CA LEU A 163 11.89 -11.92 -11.78
C LEU A 163 11.42 -13.38 -11.63
N GLU A 164 11.35 -13.85 -10.39
CA GLU A 164 10.79 -15.15 -10.06
C GLU A 164 9.34 -15.28 -10.54
N GLY A 165 8.97 -16.48 -11.00
CA GLY A 165 7.60 -16.77 -11.48
C GLY A 165 7.18 -16.07 -12.77
N THR A 166 8.09 -15.34 -13.45
CA THR A 166 7.78 -14.65 -14.72
C THR A 166 8.50 -15.29 -15.92
N GLU A 167 7.90 -15.16 -17.10
CA GLU A 167 8.50 -15.49 -18.39
C GLU A 167 8.62 -14.23 -19.25
N GLY A 168 9.61 -14.19 -20.13
CA GLY A 168 9.79 -13.11 -21.10
C GLY A 168 10.41 -11.83 -20.54
N THR A 169 10.85 -11.82 -19.29
CA THR A 169 11.51 -10.70 -18.61
C THR A 169 13.03 -10.71 -18.82
N PRO A 170 13.71 -9.55 -18.78
CA PRO A 170 15.16 -9.48 -18.82
C PRO A 170 15.76 -10.03 -17.52
N CYS A 171 16.95 -10.61 -17.61
CA CYS A 171 17.71 -11.20 -16.51
C CYS A 171 19.20 -11.28 -16.83
N GLY A 172 20.02 -11.54 -15.83
CA GLY A 172 21.47 -11.68 -16.01
C GLY A 172 22.26 -11.82 -14.73
N PRO A 173 23.60 -11.98 -14.85
CA PRO A 173 24.47 -11.98 -13.69
C PRO A 173 24.44 -10.62 -12.99
N ASP A 174 24.58 -10.65 -11.68
CA ASP A 174 24.69 -9.45 -10.85
C ASP A 174 26.16 -9.15 -10.51
N ASN A 175 26.44 -7.94 -10.11
CA ASN A 175 27.70 -7.54 -9.47
C ASN A 175 27.33 -6.69 -8.25
N GLU A 176 27.42 -7.29 -7.07
CA GLU A 176 27.11 -6.61 -5.81
C GLU A 176 28.38 -6.06 -5.19
N TRP A 177 28.29 -4.87 -4.61
CA TRP A 177 29.41 -4.16 -3.98
C TRP A 177 29.31 -4.25 -2.46
N PHE A 178 30.35 -4.76 -1.82
CA PHE A 178 30.42 -4.94 -0.37
C PHE A 178 31.53 -4.10 0.24
N TYR A 179 31.30 -3.66 1.48
CA TYR A 179 32.32 -2.95 2.25
C TYR A 179 32.23 -3.27 3.76
N PRO A 180 33.38 -3.34 4.45
CA PRO A 180 33.39 -3.57 5.89
C PRO A 180 33.02 -2.30 6.67
N ILE A 181 31.99 -2.38 7.52
CA ILE A 181 31.58 -1.28 8.41
C ILE A 181 32.52 -1.09 9.60
N THR A 182 33.43 -2.04 9.82
CA THR A 182 34.45 -2.00 10.87
C THR A 182 35.71 -2.77 10.44
N ASP A 183 36.87 -2.25 10.85
CA ASP A 183 38.15 -2.94 10.66
C ASP A 183 38.30 -4.16 11.57
N LYS A 184 37.45 -4.31 12.58
CA LYS A 184 37.51 -5.41 13.54
C LYS A 184 36.89 -6.69 12.97
N GLU A 185 37.70 -7.74 12.88
CA GLU A 185 37.24 -9.09 12.55
C GLU A 185 36.49 -9.76 13.71
N CYS A 186 35.56 -10.66 13.38
CA CYS A 186 34.81 -11.42 14.37
C CYS A 186 35.58 -12.63 14.93
N GLY A 187 36.78 -12.91 14.43
CA GLY A 187 37.64 -14.02 14.86
C GLY A 187 37.22 -15.40 14.36
N ARG A 188 36.20 -15.49 13.50
CA ARG A 188 35.88 -16.72 12.75
C ARG A 188 36.93 -16.96 11.67
N GLU A 189 37.09 -18.22 11.28
CA GLU A 189 38.03 -18.65 10.23
C GLU A 189 37.84 -17.87 8.91
N HIS A 190 36.58 -17.62 8.54
CA HIS A 190 36.23 -16.74 7.42
C HIS A 190 35.35 -15.58 7.92
N CYS A 191 35.95 -14.40 8.00
CA CYS A 191 35.26 -13.13 8.29
C CYS A 191 35.19 -12.28 7.02
N ASP A 192 34.50 -12.80 6.00
CA ASP A 192 34.29 -12.17 4.69
C ASP A 192 32.80 -11.80 4.45
N ILE A 193 32.43 -11.56 3.20
CA ILE A 193 31.06 -11.17 2.80
C ILE A 193 30.00 -12.24 3.13
N ASN A 194 30.38 -13.51 3.24
CA ASN A 194 29.47 -14.61 3.58
C ASN A 194 29.36 -14.81 5.10
N CYS A 195 30.10 -14.03 5.88
CA CYS A 195 30.13 -14.17 7.32
C CYS A 195 28.86 -13.58 7.96
N PRO A 196 28.12 -14.35 8.79
CA PRO A 196 26.88 -13.87 9.42
C PRO A 196 27.12 -12.83 10.52
N CYS A 197 28.36 -12.37 10.72
CA CYS A 197 28.70 -11.37 11.73
C CYS A 197 28.26 -9.94 11.37
N GLY A 198 27.87 -9.69 10.11
CA GLY A 198 27.42 -8.38 9.64
C GLY A 198 28.54 -7.35 9.50
N ARG A 199 29.82 -7.77 9.46
CA ARG A 199 30.96 -6.87 9.21
C ARG A 199 30.88 -6.26 7.81
N TYR A 200 30.56 -7.07 6.80
CA TYR A 200 30.41 -6.61 5.43
C TYR A 200 28.95 -6.30 5.14
N VAL A 201 28.70 -5.16 4.51
CA VAL A 201 27.37 -4.73 4.10
C VAL A 201 27.37 -4.54 2.59
N GLU A 202 26.33 -5.06 1.95
CA GLU A 202 26.01 -4.79 0.55
C GLU A 202 25.57 -3.33 0.41
N ILE A 203 26.31 -2.56 -0.39
CA ILE A 203 26.09 -1.13 -0.64
C ILE A 203 25.12 -0.91 -1.81
N GLY A 204 25.17 -1.79 -2.80
CA GLY A 204 24.32 -1.75 -3.99
C GLY A 204 24.82 -2.70 -5.06
N ASN A 205 24.06 -2.82 -6.14
CA ASN A 205 24.30 -3.81 -7.17
C ASN A 205 24.22 -3.26 -8.60
N ASP A 206 24.86 -3.97 -9.52
CA ASP A 206 24.90 -3.70 -10.95
C ASP A 206 24.52 -4.97 -11.72
N VAL A 207 23.25 -5.06 -12.13
CA VAL A 207 22.72 -6.18 -12.88
C VAL A 207 23.04 -6.02 -14.37
N TYR A 208 23.75 -7.01 -14.92
CA TYR A 208 24.14 -7.07 -16.32
C TYR A 208 23.13 -7.88 -17.13
N MET A 209 21.97 -7.27 -17.39
CA MET A 209 20.88 -7.88 -18.14
C MET A 209 21.29 -8.18 -19.59
N GLN A 210 21.48 -9.45 -19.90
CA GLN A 210 21.87 -9.91 -21.24
C GLN A 210 21.09 -11.14 -21.70
N TYR A 211 20.13 -11.59 -20.90
CA TYR A 211 19.28 -12.73 -21.18
C TYR A 211 17.80 -12.39 -20.99
N LYS A 212 16.94 -13.02 -21.77
CA LYS A 212 15.50 -13.08 -21.63
C LYS A 212 15.16 -14.41 -21.01
N LYS A 213 14.44 -14.39 -19.87
CA LYS A 213 13.95 -15.58 -19.20
C LYS A 213 12.90 -16.27 -20.07
N THR A 214 13.04 -17.57 -20.26
CA THR A 214 12.05 -18.44 -20.89
C THR A 214 11.56 -19.46 -19.88
N LYS A 215 10.54 -20.23 -20.25
CA LYS A 215 10.00 -21.30 -19.41
C LYS A 215 11.06 -22.32 -18.96
N ASP A 216 12.01 -22.63 -19.85
CA ASP A 216 12.98 -23.72 -19.67
C ASP A 216 14.44 -23.23 -19.60
N GLY A 217 14.68 -21.91 -19.52
CA GLY A 217 16.03 -21.36 -19.46
C GLY A 217 16.14 -19.89 -19.89
N TYR A 218 17.15 -19.58 -20.69
CA TYR A 218 17.53 -18.22 -21.05
C TYR A 218 17.88 -18.10 -22.53
N LEU A 219 17.42 -17.02 -23.16
CA LEU A 219 17.83 -16.64 -24.52
C LEU A 219 18.58 -15.31 -24.47
N PRO A 220 19.62 -15.10 -25.29
CA PRO A 220 20.28 -13.79 -25.35
C PRO A 220 19.28 -12.67 -25.68
N LEU A 221 19.38 -11.53 -24.99
CA LEU A 221 18.66 -10.31 -25.37
C LEU A 221 19.26 -9.72 -26.64
N GLU A 222 18.43 -9.06 -27.44
CA GLU A 222 18.88 -8.28 -28.61
C GLU A 222 19.85 -7.17 -28.19
N ASN A 223 19.53 -6.48 -27.09
CA ASN A 223 20.36 -5.46 -26.49
C ASN A 223 20.80 -5.90 -25.09
N LYS A 224 22.09 -5.71 -24.79
CA LYS A 224 22.61 -5.84 -23.43
C LYS A 224 22.31 -4.56 -22.67
N ASN A 225 21.78 -4.68 -21.45
CA ASN A 225 21.38 -3.57 -20.61
C ASN A 225 22.13 -3.61 -19.29
N VAL A 226 22.19 -2.45 -18.64
CA VAL A 226 22.66 -2.29 -17.26
C VAL A 226 21.47 -1.80 -16.45
N ASP A 227 21.23 -2.43 -15.32
CA ASP A 227 20.28 -1.99 -14.29
C ASP A 227 21.02 -1.90 -12.96
N THR A 228 20.87 -0.78 -12.27
CA THR A 228 21.60 -0.52 -11.03
C THR A 228 20.65 -0.16 -9.92
N GLY A 229 20.85 -0.76 -8.75
CA GLY A 229 20.07 -0.49 -7.55
C GLY A 229 20.96 -0.22 -6.35
N PHE A 230 21.08 1.05 -5.94
CA PHE A 230 21.73 1.45 -4.69
C PHE A 230 20.69 1.98 -3.72
N GLY A 231 20.52 1.35 -2.56
CA GLY A 231 19.58 1.81 -1.54
C GLY A 231 20.04 3.11 -0.90
N LEU A 232 19.36 4.22 -1.13
CA LEU A 232 19.73 5.54 -0.62
C LEU A 232 19.75 5.57 0.91
N ASP A 233 18.68 5.11 1.56
CA ASP A 233 18.54 5.13 3.02
C ASP A 233 19.67 4.34 3.70
N ARG A 234 20.01 3.16 3.15
CA ARG A 234 21.10 2.32 3.65
C ARG A 234 22.46 2.96 3.40
N MET A 235 22.69 3.47 2.19
CA MET A 235 23.95 4.13 1.83
C MET A 235 24.19 5.39 2.69
N LEU A 236 23.14 6.15 2.96
CA LEU A 236 23.20 7.33 3.81
C LEU A 236 23.60 6.99 5.25
N ALA A 237 23.01 5.95 5.83
CA ALA A 237 23.41 5.48 7.16
C ALA A 237 24.87 5.02 7.16
N PHE A 238 25.24 4.20 6.18
CA PHE A 238 26.59 3.66 6.02
C PHE A 238 27.66 4.75 5.88
N LEU A 239 27.49 5.70 4.96
CA LEU A 239 28.44 6.80 4.72
C LEU A 239 28.61 7.72 5.93
N ASN A 240 27.61 7.76 6.81
CA ASN A 240 27.66 8.52 8.05
C ASN A 240 28.14 7.70 9.26
N GLY A 241 28.53 6.44 9.07
CA GLY A 241 28.98 5.55 10.14
C GLY A 241 27.87 5.18 11.13
N LEU A 242 26.61 5.21 10.68
CA LEU A 242 25.44 4.93 11.51
C LEU A 242 24.96 3.49 11.29
N THR A 243 24.72 2.79 12.40
CA THR A 243 24.06 1.46 12.39
C THR A 243 22.55 1.56 12.59
N ASP A 244 22.03 2.79 12.69
CA ASP A 244 20.62 3.10 12.92
C ASP A 244 20.17 4.13 11.90
N GLY A 245 19.43 3.69 10.89
CA GLY A 245 19.03 4.55 9.78
C GLY A 245 18.08 5.67 10.20
N TYR A 246 17.38 5.53 11.33
CA TYR A 246 16.52 6.57 11.90
C TYR A 246 17.31 7.73 12.51
N LYS A 247 18.64 7.62 12.61
CA LYS A 247 19.54 8.73 13.00
C LYS A 247 20.04 9.55 11.81
N THR A 248 19.70 9.16 10.59
CA THR A 248 20.01 9.96 9.39
C THR A 248 19.09 11.19 9.30
N ASP A 249 19.44 12.16 8.45
CA ASP A 249 18.61 13.35 8.21
C ASP A 249 17.27 13.03 7.55
N LEU A 250 17.09 11.80 7.02
CA LEU A 250 15.78 11.33 6.58
C LEU A 250 14.77 11.26 7.72
N PHE A 251 15.21 11.06 8.96
CA PHE A 251 14.33 10.80 10.11
C PHE A 251 14.61 11.64 11.33
N SER A 252 15.82 12.18 11.48
CA SER A 252 16.23 12.86 12.72
C SER A 252 15.32 14.02 13.10
N GLY A 253 14.78 14.76 12.12
CA GLY A 253 13.78 15.81 12.36
C GLY A 253 12.47 15.26 12.91
N ALA A 254 11.96 14.17 12.31
CA ALA A 254 10.73 13.51 12.76
C ALA A 254 10.88 12.89 14.16
N ILE A 255 12.04 12.27 14.43
CA ILE A 255 12.36 11.73 15.76
C ILE A 255 12.48 12.85 16.78
N ALA A 256 13.17 13.95 16.47
CA ALA A 256 13.28 15.11 17.36
C ALA A 256 11.91 15.71 17.69
N TYR A 257 11.01 15.81 16.70
CA TYR A 257 9.63 16.19 16.91
C TYR A 257 8.92 15.25 17.90
N LEU A 258 9.04 13.93 17.69
CA LEU A 258 8.42 12.92 18.56
C LEU A 258 8.98 12.96 20.00
N GLU A 259 10.28 13.18 20.17
CA GLU A 259 10.88 13.39 21.50
C GLU A 259 10.28 14.62 22.19
N GLN A 260 10.12 15.72 21.46
CA GLN A 260 9.56 16.96 22.00
C GLN A 260 8.13 16.78 22.49
N VAL A 261 7.26 16.18 21.68
CA VAL A 261 5.83 16.06 22.02
C VAL A 261 5.53 14.95 23.04
N SER A 262 6.38 13.92 23.10
CA SER A 262 6.21 12.81 24.06
C SER A 262 6.93 13.03 25.38
N GLY A 263 7.96 13.90 25.42
CA GLY A 263 8.87 14.05 26.56
C GLY A 263 9.82 12.86 26.78
N LYS A 264 9.82 11.88 25.86
CA LYS A 264 10.67 10.68 25.90
C LYS A 264 11.91 10.88 25.05
N LYS A 265 12.97 10.09 25.30
CA LYS A 265 14.22 10.13 24.53
C LYS A 265 14.42 8.89 23.70
N TYR A 266 14.74 9.10 22.43
CA TYR A 266 15.01 8.04 21.47
C TYR A 266 16.18 7.18 21.93
N ASP A 267 17.24 7.81 22.43
CA ASP A 267 18.45 7.13 22.88
C ASP A 267 18.27 6.32 24.17
N ASP A 268 17.16 6.49 24.92
CA ASP A 268 16.85 5.64 26.08
C ASP A 268 16.43 4.22 25.68
N GLY A 269 15.99 4.02 24.44
CA GLY A 269 15.71 2.68 23.91
C GLY A 269 14.38 2.08 24.30
N GLY A 270 14.33 0.74 24.30
CA GLY A 270 13.12 -0.01 24.62
C GLY A 270 11.95 0.24 23.67
N GLU A 271 10.74 0.11 24.21
CA GLU A 271 9.49 0.24 23.45
C GLU A 271 9.26 1.66 22.93
N ASP A 272 9.77 2.68 23.61
CA ASP A 272 9.60 4.08 23.20
C ASP A 272 10.38 4.37 21.90
N ARG A 273 11.64 3.89 21.81
CA ARG A 273 12.42 3.98 20.56
C ARG A 273 11.72 3.25 19.42
N LYS A 274 11.25 2.03 19.68
CA LYS A 274 10.51 1.22 18.69
C LYS A 274 9.25 1.94 18.22
N ALA A 275 8.48 2.51 19.14
CA ALA A 275 7.27 3.28 18.81
C ALA A 275 7.60 4.50 17.94
N MET A 276 8.63 5.29 18.30
CA MET A 276 9.06 6.45 17.50
C MET A 276 9.44 6.05 16.07
N ARG A 277 10.17 4.93 15.90
CA ARG A 277 10.55 4.39 14.59
C ARG A 277 9.34 4.03 13.75
N ILE A 278 8.39 3.29 14.32
CA ILE A 278 7.17 2.86 13.60
C ILE A 278 6.31 4.07 13.22
N ILE A 279 6.13 5.04 14.11
CA ILE A 279 5.39 6.27 13.82
C ILE A 279 6.07 7.03 12.67
N ALA A 280 7.38 7.23 12.74
CA ALA A 280 8.13 7.96 11.72
C ALA A 280 8.08 7.27 10.35
N ASP A 281 8.39 5.97 10.27
CA ASP A 281 8.40 5.24 9.01
C ASP A 281 7.01 5.18 8.36
N HIS A 282 5.99 4.80 9.12
CA HIS A 282 4.65 4.64 8.54
C HIS A 282 4.00 5.98 8.18
N THR A 283 4.31 7.05 8.93
CA THR A 283 3.87 8.41 8.55
C THR A 283 4.58 8.86 7.28
N ARG A 284 5.88 8.60 7.15
CA ARG A 284 6.64 8.87 5.92
C ARG A 284 5.99 8.20 4.72
N THR A 285 5.73 6.89 4.81
CA THR A 285 5.11 6.13 3.73
C THR A 285 3.69 6.63 3.41
N ALA A 286 2.92 7.05 4.42
CA ALA A 286 1.60 7.64 4.20
C ALA A 286 1.67 8.97 3.43
N VAL A 287 2.59 9.87 3.81
CA VAL A 287 2.86 11.12 3.09
C VAL A 287 3.20 10.83 1.63
N MET A 288 4.13 9.90 1.41
CA MET A 288 4.57 9.54 0.07
C MET A 288 3.44 8.96 -0.79
N LEU A 289 2.62 8.06 -0.24
CA LEU A 289 1.53 7.41 -0.98
C LEU A 289 0.32 8.33 -1.25
N ILE A 290 -0.01 9.25 -0.34
CA ILE A 290 -1.11 10.21 -0.54
C ILE A 290 -0.67 11.34 -1.49
N GLY A 291 0.58 11.79 -1.34
CA GLY A 291 1.16 12.86 -2.13
C GLY A 291 1.61 12.47 -3.54
N ASP A 292 1.66 11.17 -3.84
CA ASP A 292 2.06 10.64 -5.15
C ASP A 292 1.22 11.22 -6.31
N VAL A 293 1.77 11.18 -7.53
CA VAL A 293 1.04 11.60 -8.73
C VAL A 293 -0.25 10.80 -8.94
N ASN A 294 -0.21 9.49 -8.66
CA ASN A 294 -1.36 8.59 -8.63
C ASN A 294 -1.82 8.31 -7.19
N GLY A 295 -1.75 9.34 -6.34
CA GLY A 295 -1.98 9.24 -4.90
C GLY A 295 -3.21 8.41 -4.52
N ILE A 296 -3.06 7.62 -3.47
CA ILE A 296 -4.09 6.71 -2.97
C ILE A 296 -4.60 7.14 -1.59
N LEU A 297 -5.82 6.70 -1.27
CA LEU A 297 -6.44 6.96 0.03
C LEU A 297 -6.67 5.67 0.83
N PRO A 298 -6.74 5.75 2.17
CA PRO A 298 -7.06 4.61 3.03
C PRO A 298 -8.39 3.93 2.64
N SER A 299 -8.35 2.66 2.27
CA SER A 299 -9.51 1.89 1.80
C SER A 299 -9.58 0.50 2.45
N ASN A 300 -10.62 -0.30 2.14
CA ASN A 300 -10.75 -1.68 2.61
C ASN A 300 -10.06 -2.71 1.70
N THR A 301 -9.54 -2.31 0.54
CA THR A 301 -9.02 -3.23 -0.49
C THR A 301 -7.80 -2.67 -1.23
N GLY A 302 -6.99 -3.56 -1.80
CA GLY A 302 -5.85 -3.19 -2.64
C GLY A 302 -4.83 -2.29 -1.94
N ALA A 303 -4.25 -1.35 -2.68
CA ALA A 303 -3.22 -0.44 -2.17
C ALA A 303 -3.72 0.45 -1.01
N GLY A 304 -4.99 0.88 -1.07
CA GLY A 304 -5.61 1.67 -0.01
C GLY A 304 -5.74 0.91 1.32
N TYR A 305 -5.89 -0.42 1.28
CA TYR A 305 -5.87 -1.25 2.49
C TYR A 305 -4.50 -1.24 3.18
N ILE A 306 -3.41 -1.33 2.40
CA ILE A 306 -2.06 -1.25 2.94
C ILE A 306 -1.80 0.12 3.58
N LEU A 307 -2.12 1.20 2.87
CA LEU A 307 -1.99 2.56 3.41
C LEU A 307 -2.76 2.70 4.73
N ARG A 308 -4.01 2.23 4.76
CA ARG A 308 -4.84 2.21 5.98
C ARG A 308 -4.16 1.42 7.11
N ARG A 309 -3.65 0.23 6.83
CA ARG A 309 -2.95 -0.61 7.81
C ARG A 309 -1.75 0.11 8.42
N LEU A 310 -0.89 0.71 7.60
CA LEU A 310 0.28 1.45 8.06
C LEU A 310 -0.11 2.62 8.97
N MET A 311 -1.09 3.43 8.54
CA MET A 311 -1.56 4.57 9.31
C MET A 311 -2.17 4.14 10.64
N ARG A 312 -3.02 3.10 10.66
CA ARG A 312 -3.64 2.60 11.89
C ARG A 312 -2.62 2.04 12.87
N ARG A 313 -1.59 1.37 12.36
CA ARG A 313 -0.45 0.91 13.17
C ARG A 313 0.31 2.11 13.77
N ALA A 314 0.60 3.15 12.99
CA ALA A 314 1.22 4.37 13.51
C ALA A 314 0.36 5.04 14.61
N ILE A 315 -0.96 5.18 14.39
CA ILE A 315 -1.90 5.76 15.37
C ILE A 315 -1.89 4.97 16.69
N ARG A 316 -1.84 3.64 16.62
CA ARG A 316 -1.70 2.78 17.81
C ARG A 316 -0.40 3.09 18.56
N TYR A 317 0.72 3.19 17.85
CA TYR A 317 2.01 3.49 18.48
C TYR A 317 2.11 4.92 19.01
N CYS A 318 1.38 5.90 18.44
CA CYS A 318 1.21 7.22 19.08
C CYS A 318 0.63 7.07 20.50
N ARG A 319 -0.45 6.28 20.66
CA ARG A 319 -1.01 6.00 21.99
C ARG A 319 -0.03 5.26 22.91
N ALA A 320 0.72 4.29 22.39
CA ALA A 320 1.74 3.57 23.16
C ALA A 320 2.86 4.51 23.64
N LEU A 321 3.24 5.48 22.79
CA LEU A 321 4.22 6.50 23.14
C LEU A 321 3.66 7.54 24.10
N GLY A 322 2.33 7.63 24.26
CA GLY A 322 1.65 8.56 25.18
C GLY A 322 1.24 9.88 24.54
N ILE A 323 1.14 9.92 23.20
CA ILE A 323 0.78 11.12 22.42
C ILE A 323 -0.50 10.89 21.61
N PRO A 324 -1.27 11.94 21.28
CA PRO A 324 -2.44 11.79 20.42
C PRO A 324 -2.04 11.44 18.98
N GLY A 325 -2.92 10.75 18.24
CA GLY A 325 -2.63 10.38 16.85
C GLY A 325 -2.42 11.59 15.94
N THR A 326 -3.00 12.74 16.30
CA THR A 326 -2.84 14.03 15.60
C THR A 326 -1.38 14.50 15.49
N GLU A 327 -0.47 14.02 16.36
CA GLU A 327 0.96 14.35 16.26
C GLU A 327 1.61 13.80 14.98
N MET A 328 1.01 12.81 14.33
CA MET A 328 1.45 12.37 13.00
C MET A 328 1.40 13.51 11.97
N LEU A 329 0.58 14.54 12.15
CA LEU A 329 0.53 15.70 11.25
C LEU A 329 1.82 16.52 11.32
N GLY A 330 2.42 16.67 12.51
CA GLY A 330 3.72 17.33 12.66
C GLY A 330 4.85 16.52 12.05
N VAL A 331 4.82 15.20 12.25
CA VAL A 331 5.76 14.26 11.60
C VAL A 331 5.62 14.33 10.06
N ALA A 332 4.40 14.38 9.55
CA ALA A 332 4.14 14.50 8.11
C ALA A 332 4.71 15.79 7.53
N LYS A 333 4.55 16.92 8.22
CA LYS A 333 5.14 18.20 7.83
C LYS A 333 6.66 18.15 7.72
N VAL A 334 7.34 17.54 8.69
CA VAL A 334 8.80 17.37 8.63
C VAL A 334 9.21 16.65 7.34
N PHE A 335 8.51 15.56 6.97
CA PHE A 335 8.83 14.86 5.73
C PHE A 335 8.55 15.70 4.47
N ILE A 336 7.46 16.46 4.45
CA ILE A 336 7.07 17.30 3.30
C ILE A 336 8.03 18.49 3.14
N GLU A 337 8.30 19.21 4.22
CA GLU A 337 8.99 20.50 4.21
C GLU A 337 10.51 20.37 4.28
N GLU A 338 11.03 19.43 5.07
CA GLU A 338 12.46 19.35 5.39
C GLU A 338 13.20 18.23 4.64
N VAL A 339 12.53 17.10 4.35
CA VAL A 339 13.20 15.90 3.82
C VAL A 339 12.99 15.72 2.32
N TYR A 340 11.73 15.79 1.86
CA TYR A 340 11.35 15.37 0.51
C TYR A 340 10.86 16.49 -0.40
N GLY A 341 10.59 17.69 0.10
CA GLY A 341 9.95 18.76 -0.67
C GLY A 341 10.65 19.11 -1.99
N GLU A 342 11.99 19.09 -2.02
CA GLU A 342 12.76 19.33 -3.24
C GLU A 342 12.79 18.13 -4.19
N ALA A 343 12.89 16.91 -3.66
CA ALA A 343 12.97 15.68 -4.45
C ALA A 343 11.61 15.26 -5.02
N TYR A 344 10.52 15.61 -4.32
CA TYR A 344 9.13 15.29 -4.68
C TYR A 344 8.26 16.56 -4.65
N PRO A 345 8.30 17.39 -5.71
CA PRO A 345 7.66 18.71 -5.73
C PRO A 345 6.14 18.70 -5.56
N LEU A 346 5.48 17.55 -5.76
CA LEU A 346 4.05 17.38 -5.51
C LEU A 346 3.71 17.38 -4.01
N LEU A 347 4.65 17.02 -3.12
CA LEU A 347 4.34 16.97 -1.69
C LEU A 347 4.04 18.35 -1.13
N PRO A 348 4.88 19.40 -1.34
CA PRO A 348 4.53 20.75 -0.87
C PRO A 348 3.26 21.30 -1.57
N GLN A 349 3.05 20.97 -2.84
CA GLN A 349 1.85 21.40 -3.58
C GLN A 349 0.56 20.77 -3.03
N LYS A 350 0.64 19.54 -2.52
CA LYS A 350 -0.47 18.78 -1.96
C LYS A 350 -0.47 18.75 -0.43
N GLU A 351 0.34 19.59 0.24
CA GLU A 351 0.54 19.49 1.69
C GLU A 351 -0.77 19.52 2.47
N GLU A 352 -1.62 20.53 2.22
CA GLU A 352 -2.91 20.68 2.89
C GLU A 352 -3.80 19.44 2.69
N TYR A 353 -3.83 18.92 1.46
CA TYR A 353 -4.58 17.72 1.12
C TYR A 353 -4.05 16.49 1.88
N ILE A 354 -2.74 16.26 1.87
CA ILE A 354 -2.09 15.14 2.57
C ILE A 354 -2.42 15.19 4.06
N LEU A 355 -2.25 16.35 4.69
CA LEU A 355 -2.53 16.55 6.12
C LEU A 355 -4.00 16.32 6.45
N GLN A 356 -4.91 16.78 5.58
CA GLN A 356 -6.34 16.59 5.76
C GLN A 356 -6.72 15.11 5.70
N GLU A 357 -6.22 14.34 4.72
CA GLU A 357 -6.52 12.92 4.58
C GLU A 357 -5.94 12.09 5.74
N ILE A 358 -4.72 12.41 6.20
CA ILE A 358 -4.14 11.81 7.41
C ILE A 358 -5.03 12.11 8.63
N GLY A 359 -5.43 13.37 8.81
CA GLY A 359 -6.32 13.79 9.90
C GLY A 359 -7.68 13.10 9.89
N ARG A 360 -8.27 12.87 8.71
CA ARG A 360 -9.54 12.14 8.58
C ARG A 360 -9.41 10.69 9.02
N GLU A 361 -8.37 9.97 8.62
CA GLU A 361 -8.18 8.58 9.05
C GLU A 361 -7.87 8.48 10.55
N ILE A 362 -7.09 9.41 11.12
CA ILE A 362 -6.87 9.50 12.57
C ILE A 362 -8.21 9.62 13.30
N SER A 363 -9.03 10.60 12.92
CA SER A 363 -10.33 10.87 13.55
C SER A 363 -11.26 9.66 13.45
N ARG A 364 -11.28 8.99 12.28
CA ARG A 364 -12.08 7.77 12.07
C ARG A 364 -11.61 6.62 12.95
N PHE A 365 -10.30 6.41 13.06
CA PHE A 365 -9.75 5.25 13.73
C PHE A 365 -9.71 5.39 15.25
N GLU A 366 -9.42 6.56 15.82
CA GLU A 366 -9.29 6.74 17.28
C GLU A 366 -10.54 6.30 18.04
N SER A 367 -11.72 6.61 17.51
CA SER A 367 -13.02 6.21 18.09
C SER A 367 -13.22 4.68 18.15
N THR A 368 -12.61 3.97 17.21
CA THR A 368 -12.67 2.52 17.04
C THR A 368 -11.59 1.85 17.89
N LEU A 369 -10.38 2.42 17.88
CA LEU A 369 -9.20 1.94 18.57
C LEU A 369 -9.43 1.77 20.07
N GLU A 370 -10.04 2.76 20.73
CA GLU A 370 -10.28 2.70 22.18
C GLU A 370 -11.20 1.53 22.57
N LYS A 371 -12.30 1.34 21.83
CA LYS A 371 -13.25 0.25 22.07
C LYS A 371 -12.62 -1.10 21.76
N GLY A 372 -11.90 -1.19 20.64
CA GLY A 372 -11.19 -2.38 20.20
C GLY A 372 -10.12 -2.84 21.18
N MET A 373 -9.26 -1.92 21.63
CA MET A 373 -8.24 -2.22 22.63
C MET A 373 -8.86 -2.71 23.94
N LYS A 374 -9.90 -2.03 24.44
CA LYS A 374 -10.58 -2.45 25.68
C LYS A 374 -11.19 -3.86 25.56
N GLU A 375 -11.74 -4.22 24.41
CA GLU A 375 -12.27 -5.57 24.21
C GLU A 375 -11.13 -6.60 24.04
N PHE A 376 -10.04 -6.25 23.36
CA PHE A 376 -8.84 -7.08 23.27
C PHE A 376 -8.29 -7.42 24.66
N GLU A 377 -8.16 -6.43 25.55
CA GLU A 377 -7.75 -6.63 26.95
C GLU A 377 -8.60 -7.68 27.65
N LYS A 378 -9.93 -7.57 27.50
CA LYS A 378 -10.87 -8.52 28.13
C LYS A 378 -10.73 -9.91 27.55
N THR A 379 -10.51 -10.04 26.23
CA THR A 379 -10.31 -11.34 25.58
C THR A 379 -9.06 -12.02 26.14
N VAL A 380 -7.93 -11.33 26.20
CA VAL A 380 -6.67 -11.87 26.75
C VAL A 380 -6.78 -12.19 28.24
N ALA A 381 -7.38 -11.30 29.04
CA ALA A 381 -7.62 -11.54 30.46
C ALA A 381 -8.61 -12.69 30.70
N GLY A 382 -9.55 -12.91 29.78
CA GLY A 382 -10.46 -14.05 29.79
C GLY A 382 -9.71 -15.37 29.61
N ILE A 383 -8.81 -15.43 28.64
CA ILE A 383 -7.94 -16.61 28.40
C ILE A 383 -7.06 -16.87 29.62
N SER A 384 -6.41 -15.83 30.15
CA SER A 384 -5.56 -15.94 31.35
C SER A 384 -6.31 -16.51 32.55
N ARG A 385 -7.50 -15.96 32.87
CA ARG A 385 -8.33 -16.45 33.99
C ARG A 385 -8.81 -17.88 33.78
N LYS A 386 -9.16 -18.24 32.54
CA LYS A 386 -9.53 -19.62 32.19
C LYS A 386 -8.36 -20.57 32.42
N ASN A 387 -7.16 -20.20 31.98
CA ASN A 387 -5.95 -21.00 32.18
C ASN A 387 -5.67 -21.22 33.66
N GLU A 388 -5.71 -20.17 34.48
CA GLU A 388 -5.52 -20.27 35.94
C GLU A 388 -6.55 -21.18 36.61
N PHE A 389 -7.82 -21.09 36.21
CA PHE A 389 -8.90 -21.90 36.77
C PHE A 389 -8.76 -23.38 36.37
N MET A 390 -8.50 -23.65 35.09
CA MET A 390 -8.38 -25.02 34.57
C MET A 390 -7.14 -25.74 35.08
N ALA A 391 -6.02 -25.03 35.23
CA ALA A 391 -4.79 -25.59 35.81
C ALA A 391 -4.99 -26.07 37.25
N LYS A 392 -5.88 -25.44 38.02
CA LYS A 392 -6.23 -25.88 39.39
C LYS A 392 -7.13 -27.12 39.40
N GLN A 393 -7.94 -27.33 38.37
CA GLN A 393 -8.88 -28.46 38.29
C GLN A 393 -8.29 -29.71 37.61
N ASN A 394 -7.35 -29.52 36.68
CA ASN A 394 -6.77 -30.62 35.90
C ASN A 394 -5.27 -30.41 35.71
N ALA A 395 -4.47 -31.24 36.38
CA ALA A 395 -3.01 -31.20 36.30
C ALA A 395 -2.44 -31.49 34.89
N GLY A 396 -3.23 -32.11 34.00
CA GLY A 396 -2.88 -32.34 32.59
C GLY A 396 -3.40 -31.28 31.62
N TYR A 397 -3.97 -30.17 32.12
CA TYR A 397 -4.48 -29.09 31.26
C TYR A 397 -3.32 -28.35 30.58
N VAL A 398 -3.42 -28.18 29.26
CA VAL A 398 -2.50 -27.37 28.46
C VAL A 398 -3.08 -25.95 28.36
N PRO A 399 -2.38 -24.91 28.84
CA PRO A 399 -2.84 -23.54 28.75
C PRO A 399 -3.14 -23.11 27.31
N GLU A 400 -4.24 -22.40 27.13
CA GLU A 400 -4.54 -21.74 25.87
C GLU A 400 -3.58 -20.57 25.65
N THR A 401 -2.86 -20.62 24.54
CA THR A 401 -1.89 -19.60 24.11
C THR A 401 -2.35 -18.86 22.85
N ALA A 402 -3.58 -19.10 22.40
CA ALA A 402 -4.13 -18.51 21.17
C ALA A 402 -5.47 -17.80 21.41
N ILE A 403 -5.64 -16.64 20.77
CA ILE A 403 -6.95 -16.00 20.61
C ILE A 403 -7.69 -16.74 19.49
N GLY A 404 -8.80 -17.40 19.82
CA GLY A 404 -9.58 -18.17 18.84
C GLY A 404 -10.17 -17.31 17.72
N GLY A 405 -10.29 -17.87 16.52
CA GLY A 405 -10.64 -17.11 15.31
C GLY A 405 -11.99 -16.39 15.37
N LYS A 406 -12.99 -16.95 16.07
CA LYS A 406 -14.28 -16.26 16.31
C LYS A 406 -14.15 -15.03 17.21
N ALA A 407 -13.25 -15.06 18.19
CA ALA A 407 -13.00 -13.92 19.06
C ALA A 407 -12.25 -12.82 18.31
N ALA A 408 -11.26 -13.19 17.49
CA ALA A 408 -10.58 -12.27 16.57
C ALA A 408 -11.57 -11.67 15.55
N PHE A 409 -12.47 -12.49 14.99
CA PHE A 409 -13.50 -12.02 14.06
C PHE A 409 -14.49 -11.07 14.74
N LYS A 410 -14.88 -11.33 16.00
CA LYS A 410 -15.70 -10.40 16.78
C LYS A 410 -15.00 -9.05 16.99
N LEU A 411 -13.70 -9.04 17.29
CA LEU A 411 -12.90 -7.81 17.41
C LEU A 411 -12.97 -7.00 16.11
N TYR A 412 -12.80 -7.66 14.97
CA TYR A 412 -12.89 -7.06 13.65
C TYR A 412 -14.30 -6.56 13.29
N ASP A 413 -15.29 -7.44 13.29
CA ASP A 413 -16.64 -7.16 12.77
C ASP A 413 -17.44 -6.24 13.69
N THR A 414 -17.40 -6.50 15.00
CA THR A 414 -18.24 -5.77 15.98
C THR A 414 -17.56 -4.48 16.46
N TYR A 415 -16.25 -4.52 16.67
CA TYR A 415 -15.52 -3.39 17.28
C TYR A 415 -14.65 -2.65 16.27
N GLY A 416 -14.65 -3.04 14.99
CA GLY A 416 -13.83 -2.44 13.94
C GLY A 416 -12.33 -2.58 14.17
N PHE A 417 -11.92 -3.48 15.06
CA PHE A 417 -10.54 -3.62 15.50
C PHE A 417 -9.78 -4.55 14.53
N PRO A 418 -8.81 -4.04 13.76
CA PRO A 418 -8.21 -4.80 12.68
C PRO A 418 -7.50 -6.08 13.15
N LEU A 419 -7.50 -7.11 12.30
CA LEU A 419 -6.89 -8.41 12.61
C LEU A 419 -5.39 -8.25 12.83
N GLU A 420 -4.73 -7.46 11.99
CA GLU A 420 -3.29 -7.20 12.05
C GLU A 420 -2.86 -6.59 13.40
N LEU A 421 -3.66 -5.68 13.96
CA LEU A 421 -3.37 -5.12 15.29
C LEU A 421 -3.65 -6.15 16.39
N THR A 422 -4.66 -7.01 16.19
CA THR A 422 -4.94 -8.13 17.10
C THR A 422 -3.77 -9.11 17.16
N VAL A 423 -3.20 -9.46 16.00
CA VAL A 423 -2.03 -10.34 15.87
C VAL A 423 -0.80 -9.71 16.53
N GLU A 424 -0.51 -8.45 16.21
CA GLU A 424 0.65 -7.73 16.77
C GLU A 424 0.56 -7.64 18.30
N MET A 425 -0.59 -7.20 18.83
CA MET A 425 -0.82 -7.09 20.28
C MET A 425 -0.84 -8.45 20.98
N ALA A 426 -1.33 -9.50 20.33
CA ALA A 426 -1.28 -10.85 20.89
C ALA A 426 0.17 -11.30 21.05
N LYS A 427 1.01 -11.10 20.03
CA LYS A 427 2.43 -11.47 20.03
C LYS A 427 3.20 -10.74 21.13
N GLU A 428 2.96 -9.46 21.34
CA GLU A 428 3.56 -8.67 22.43
C GLU A 428 3.25 -9.24 23.83
N ARG A 429 2.15 -10.00 23.96
CA ARG A 429 1.72 -10.66 25.19
C ARG A 429 2.06 -12.15 25.25
N GLY A 430 2.79 -12.66 24.27
CA GLY A 430 3.10 -14.08 24.17
C GLY A 430 1.91 -14.96 23.75
N TYR A 431 0.89 -14.39 23.10
CA TYR A 431 -0.23 -15.11 22.50
C TYR A 431 -0.12 -15.16 20.97
N THR A 432 -0.73 -16.15 20.37
CA THR A 432 -0.99 -16.22 18.92
C THR A 432 -2.45 -15.90 18.62
N VAL A 433 -2.80 -15.76 17.34
CA VAL A 433 -4.18 -15.63 16.88
C VAL A 433 -4.45 -16.75 15.88
N ASP A 434 -5.62 -17.38 16.00
CA ASP A 434 -6.12 -18.36 15.05
C ASP A 434 -6.67 -17.65 13.80
N GLU A 435 -5.75 -17.33 12.88
CA GLU A 435 -6.05 -16.61 11.63
C GLU A 435 -6.89 -17.47 10.66
N GLU A 436 -6.71 -18.79 10.64
CA GLU A 436 -7.53 -19.69 9.83
C GLU A 436 -8.98 -19.70 10.32
N GLY A 437 -9.19 -19.78 11.64
CA GLY A 437 -10.51 -19.67 12.24
C GLY A 437 -11.14 -18.29 12.02
N PHE A 438 -10.33 -17.22 11.99
CA PHE A 438 -10.80 -15.89 11.61
C PHE A 438 -11.30 -15.90 10.16
N ALA A 439 -10.51 -16.43 9.23
CA ALA A 439 -10.87 -16.49 7.81
C ALA A 439 -12.13 -17.32 7.58
N ALA A 440 -12.28 -18.43 8.30
CA ALA A 440 -13.50 -19.24 8.27
C ALA A 440 -14.72 -18.47 8.78
N ALA A 441 -14.61 -17.76 9.92
CA ALA A 441 -15.69 -16.95 10.46
C ALA A 441 -16.05 -15.76 9.54
N PHE A 442 -15.04 -15.14 8.93
CA PHE A 442 -15.20 -14.06 7.96
C PHE A 442 -15.93 -14.55 6.70
N LYS A 443 -15.51 -15.70 6.16
CA LYS A 443 -16.17 -16.34 5.01
C LYS A 443 -17.62 -16.72 5.32
N GLU A 444 -17.88 -17.32 6.49
CA GLU A 444 -19.24 -17.64 6.94
C GLU A 444 -20.13 -16.37 7.00
N HIS A 445 -19.58 -15.25 7.46
CA HIS A 445 -20.28 -13.97 7.49
C HIS A 445 -20.55 -13.40 6.09
N GLN A 446 -19.57 -13.50 5.19
CA GLN A 446 -19.74 -13.12 3.77
C GLN A 446 -20.80 -14.00 3.09
N GLU A 447 -20.74 -15.31 3.28
CA GLU A 447 -21.70 -16.26 2.70
C GLU A 447 -23.11 -16.04 3.23
N LYS A 448 -23.29 -15.74 4.53
CA LYS A 448 -24.60 -15.34 5.07
C LYS A 448 -25.10 -14.04 4.45
N SER A 449 -24.21 -13.08 4.23
CA SER A 449 -24.53 -11.82 3.55
C SER A 449 -24.89 -12.04 2.07
N HIS A 450 -24.22 -12.98 1.39
CA HIS A 450 -24.45 -13.33 -0.01
C HIS A 450 -25.65 -14.27 -0.22
N ALA A 451 -25.93 -15.20 0.70
CA ALA A 451 -27.10 -16.07 0.66
C ALA A 451 -28.39 -15.27 0.87
N ALA A 452 -28.34 -14.21 1.70
CA ALA A 452 -29.41 -13.23 1.82
C ALA A 452 -29.66 -12.43 0.51
N VAL A 453 -28.66 -12.36 -0.37
CA VAL A 453 -28.73 -11.73 -1.71
C VAL A 453 -29.19 -12.74 -2.78
N ALA A 454 -28.74 -14.00 -2.73
CA ALA A 454 -29.04 -15.01 -3.75
C ALA A 454 -30.41 -15.69 -3.60
N ALA A 455 -30.95 -15.78 -2.38
CA ALA A 455 -32.23 -16.49 -2.14
C ALA A 455 -33.49 -15.68 -2.51
N GLY A 456 -33.35 -14.49 -3.10
CA GLY A 456 -34.50 -13.68 -3.48
C GLY A 456 -34.26 -12.39 -4.26
N GLU A 457 -33.12 -12.18 -4.95
CA GLU A 457 -32.94 -10.96 -5.74
C GLU A 457 -33.05 -11.19 -7.25
N PHE A 458 -34.17 -10.75 -7.84
CA PHE A 458 -34.25 -10.37 -9.25
C PHE A 458 -33.40 -9.12 -9.53
N LYS A 459 -33.01 -8.94 -10.80
CA LYS A 459 -32.18 -7.82 -11.32
C LYS A 459 -32.48 -6.49 -10.61
N GLY A 460 -31.48 -5.90 -9.95
CA GLY A 460 -31.62 -4.61 -9.25
C GLY A 460 -31.96 -4.68 -7.76
N GLY A 461 -31.93 -5.86 -7.14
CA GLY A 461 -32.23 -6.04 -5.71
C GLY A 461 -33.72 -6.21 -5.40
N LEU A 462 -34.52 -6.62 -6.39
CA LEU A 462 -35.97 -6.77 -6.29
C LEU A 462 -36.34 -8.18 -5.79
N ALA A 463 -37.26 -8.27 -4.83
CA ALA A 463 -37.79 -9.55 -4.36
C ALA A 463 -38.75 -10.21 -5.36
N ASP A 464 -39.47 -9.40 -6.14
CA ASP A 464 -40.39 -9.81 -7.20
C ASP A 464 -40.58 -8.69 -8.25
N THR A 465 -41.46 -8.91 -9.22
CA THR A 465 -41.85 -7.90 -10.24
C THR A 465 -43.27 -7.37 -10.04
N GLY A 466 -43.81 -7.43 -8.83
CA GLY A 466 -45.13 -6.91 -8.51
C GLY A 466 -45.19 -5.38 -8.59
N THR A 467 -46.40 -4.83 -8.71
CA THR A 467 -46.61 -3.38 -8.83
C THR A 467 -46.05 -2.60 -7.64
N ALA A 468 -46.19 -3.14 -6.41
CA ALA A 468 -45.65 -2.51 -5.20
C ALA A 468 -44.11 -2.43 -5.22
N THR A 469 -43.45 -3.55 -5.52
CA THR A 469 -41.99 -3.64 -5.66
C THR A 469 -41.48 -2.75 -6.79
N THR A 470 -42.23 -2.65 -7.90
CA THR A 470 -41.94 -1.76 -9.03
C THR A 470 -41.99 -0.27 -8.65
N ARG A 471 -42.96 0.14 -7.83
CA ARG A 471 -43.04 1.51 -7.30
C ARG A 471 -41.88 1.81 -6.33
N LEU A 472 -41.59 0.89 -5.42
CA LEU A 472 -40.46 1.01 -4.50
C LEU A 472 -39.11 0.99 -5.23
N HIS A 473 -39.03 0.34 -6.39
CA HIS A 473 -37.87 0.42 -7.25
C HIS A 473 -37.68 1.83 -7.81
N THR A 474 -38.71 2.44 -8.42
CA THR A 474 -38.65 3.85 -8.82
C THR A 474 -38.31 4.77 -7.64
N ALA A 475 -38.85 4.49 -6.45
CA ALA A 475 -38.53 5.25 -5.23
C ALA A 475 -37.05 5.18 -4.86
N THR A 476 -36.40 4.04 -5.12
CA THR A 476 -34.97 3.84 -4.87
C THR A 476 -34.10 4.77 -5.71
N HIS A 477 -34.46 4.99 -6.98
CA HIS A 477 -33.75 5.91 -7.88
C HIS A 477 -33.91 7.37 -7.45
N LEU A 478 -35.13 7.76 -7.04
CA LEU A 478 -35.38 9.08 -6.45
C LEU A 478 -34.58 9.28 -5.16
N LEU A 479 -34.54 8.27 -4.29
CA LEU A 479 -33.76 8.30 -3.05
C LEU A 479 -32.26 8.46 -3.32
N ASN A 480 -31.70 7.72 -4.27
CA ASN A 480 -30.29 7.81 -4.63
C ASN A 480 -29.92 9.22 -5.12
N ALA A 481 -30.73 9.78 -6.03
CA ALA A 481 -30.54 11.15 -6.51
C ALA A 481 -30.71 12.20 -5.39
N ALA A 482 -31.70 12.03 -4.51
CA ALA A 482 -31.92 12.92 -3.38
C ALA A 482 -30.76 12.89 -2.37
N LEU A 483 -30.22 11.70 -2.06
CA LEU A 483 -29.05 11.56 -1.20
C LEU A 483 -27.82 12.26 -1.80
N LYS A 484 -27.61 12.16 -3.12
CA LYS A 484 -26.54 12.89 -3.79
C LYS A 484 -26.70 14.41 -3.73
N ALA A 485 -27.93 14.89 -3.90
CA ALA A 485 -28.24 16.31 -3.88
C ALA A 485 -28.15 16.93 -2.47
N VAL A 486 -28.58 16.22 -1.44
CA VAL A 486 -28.63 16.73 -0.06
C VAL A 486 -27.31 16.51 0.68
N LEU A 487 -26.66 15.36 0.49
CA LEU A 487 -25.46 14.99 1.27
C LEU A 487 -24.17 15.28 0.52
N SER A 488 -23.95 14.64 -0.63
CA SER A 488 -22.74 14.80 -1.45
C SER A 488 -22.88 14.08 -2.79
N PRO A 489 -22.37 14.64 -3.91
CA PRO A 489 -22.28 13.95 -5.19
C PRO A 489 -21.53 12.60 -5.14
N GLU A 490 -20.67 12.40 -4.16
CA GLU A 490 -19.87 11.17 -3.97
C GLU A 490 -20.65 10.03 -3.32
N VAL A 491 -21.91 10.26 -2.91
CA VAL A 491 -22.78 9.20 -2.41
C VAL A 491 -23.07 8.21 -3.54
N ASN A 492 -22.74 6.95 -3.30
CA ASN A 492 -22.94 5.84 -4.22
C ASN A 492 -23.62 4.68 -3.50
N GLN A 493 -24.50 3.99 -4.22
CA GLN A 493 -25.16 2.79 -3.72
C GLN A 493 -24.12 1.69 -3.44
N LYS A 494 -24.21 1.08 -2.25
CA LYS A 494 -23.40 -0.07 -1.79
C LYS A 494 -24.21 -1.35 -1.64
N GLY A 495 -25.54 -1.24 -1.64
CA GLY A 495 -26.45 -2.37 -1.61
C GLY A 495 -27.90 -1.90 -1.69
N SER A 496 -28.78 -2.74 -2.24
CA SER A 496 -30.22 -2.50 -2.23
C SER A 496 -30.95 -3.81 -2.01
N ASN A 497 -32.13 -3.76 -1.39
CA ASN A 497 -33.05 -4.88 -1.30
C ASN A 497 -34.47 -4.34 -1.16
N ILE A 498 -35.34 -4.70 -2.11
CA ILE A 498 -36.68 -4.14 -2.27
C ILE A 498 -37.68 -5.28 -2.23
N THR A 499 -38.63 -5.22 -1.31
CA THR A 499 -39.76 -6.15 -1.19
C THR A 499 -41.07 -5.39 -1.42
N PRO A 500 -42.23 -6.07 -1.55
CA PRO A 500 -43.52 -5.38 -1.67
C PRO A 500 -43.82 -4.42 -0.50
N GLU A 501 -43.24 -4.67 0.68
CA GLU A 501 -43.52 -3.91 1.89
C GLU A 501 -42.53 -2.77 2.16
N ARG A 502 -41.29 -2.85 1.64
CA ARG A 502 -40.23 -1.88 1.95
C ARG A 502 -39.07 -1.90 0.97
N LEU A 503 -38.32 -0.81 0.92
CA LEU A 503 -36.97 -0.79 0.37
C LEU A 503 -35.91 -0.63 1.46
N ARG A 504 -34.76 -1.26 1.23
CA ARG A 504 -33.51 -1.12 1.98
C ARG A 504 -32.48 -0.56 1.02
N PHE A 505 -31.89 0.57 1.36
CA PHE A 505 -30.86 1.22 0.55
C PHE A 505 -29.60 1.47 1.37
N ASP A 506 -28.48 0.92 0.92
CA ASP A 506 -27.19 1.07 1.55
C ASP A 506 -26.31 1.96 0.69
N PHE A 507 -25.61 2.92 1.30
CA PHE A 507 -24.81 3.92 0.58
C PHE A 507 -23.55 4.29 1.36
N ASN A 508 -22.48 4.73 0.66
CA ASN A 508 -21.28 5.22 1.35
C ASN A 508 -21.56 6.59 1.97
N PHE A 509 -21.52 6.62 3.30
CA PHE A 509 -21.58 7.82 4.09
C PHE A 509 -20.98 7.50 5.46
N ASP A 510 -20.12 8.37 5.96
CA ASP A 510 -19.21 8.03 7.06
C ASP A 510 -19.75 8.39 8.45
N ARG A 511 -20.85 9.15 8.51
CA ARG A 511 -21.54 9.51 9.75
C ARG A 511 -23.05 9.22 9.67
N PRO A 512 -23.76 9.17 10.81
CA PRO A 512 -25.22 9.23 10.81
C PRO A 512 -25.73 10.47 10.08
N MET A 513 -26.85 10.32 9.38
CA MET A 513 -27.59 11.47 8.87
C MET A 513 -28.19 12.23 10.05
N THR A 514 -28.15 13.55 9.98
CA THR A 514 -28.87 14.43 10.91
C THR A 514 -30.38 14.32 10.65
N LYS A 515 -31.19 14.75 11.62
CA LYS A 515 -32.66 14.71 11.45
C LYS A 515 -33.09 15.62 10.31
N GLU A 516 -32.40 16.73 10.15
CA GLU A 516 -32.61 17.74 9.12
C GLU A 516 -32.27 17.18 7.73
N GLU A 517 -31.17 16.43 7.59
CA GLU A 517 -30.81 15.75 6.34
C GLU A 517 -31.79 14.64 5.97
N ILE A 518 -32.26 13.86 6.95
CA ILE A 518 -33.28 12.83 6.71
C ILE A 518 -34.57 13.48 6.20
N ALA A 519 -35.01 14.55 6.86
CA ALA A 519 -36.19 15.31 6.44
C ALA A 519 -36.01 15.91 5.03
N ALA A 520 -34.86 16.54 4.76
CA ALA A 520 -34.59 17.14 3.45
C ALA A 520 -34.57 16.11 2.31
N VAL A 521 -34.01 14.91 2.55
CA VAL A 521 -34.05 13.81 1.56
C VAL A 521 -35.48 13.33 1.34
N GLU A 522 -36.24 13.12 2.42
CA GLU A 522 -37.65 12.68 2.33
C GLU A 522 -38.53 13.72 1.59
N ASP A 523 -38.38 15.00 1.93
CA ASP A 523 -39.08 16.12 1.31
C ASP A 523 -38.75 16.21 -0.19
N LEU A 524 -37.48 16.07 -0.56
CA LEU A 524 -37.06 16.14 -1.96
C LEU A 524 -37.62 14.97 -2.78
N VAL A 525 -37.62 13.75 -2.24
CA VAL A 525 -38.25 12.59 -2.91
C VAL A 525 -39.74 12.83 -3.10
N ASN A 526 -40.44 13.27 -2.06
CA ASN A 526 -41.88 13.56 -2.12
C ASN A 526 -42.22 14.72 -3.06
N GLN A 527 -41.37 15.74 -3.12
CA GLN A 527 -41.50 16.83 -4.10
C GLN A 527 -41.47 16.25 -5.52
N LYS A 528 -40.50 15.37 -5.82
CA LYS A 528 -40.38 14.74 -7.14
C LYS A 528 -41.51 13.77 -7.46
N ILE A 529 -42.10 13.13 -6.46
CA ILE A 529 -43.33 12.35 -6.61
C ILE A 529 -44.51 13.26 -6.99
N LYS A 530 -44.66 14.40 -6.32
CA LYS A 530 -45.74 15.37 -6.59
C LYS A 530 -45.64 16.02 -7.97
N GLU A 531 -44.43 16.13 -8.53
CA GLU A 531 -44.20 16.63 -9.89
C GLU A 531 -44.69 15.67 -10.99
N ASP A 532 -45.05 14.42 -10.65
CA ASP A 532 -45.57 13.39 -11.56
C ASP A 532 -44.73 13.23 -12.85
N ILE A 533 -43.42 13.08 -12.65
CA ILE A 533 -42.42 13.03 -13.71
C ILE A 533 -42.52 11.69 -14.45
N PRO A 534 -42.64 11.67 -15.78
CA PRO A 534 -42.59 10.44 -16.56
C PRO A 534 -41.27 9.69 -16.38
N VAL A 535 -41.35 8.37 -16.23
CA VAL A 535 -40.18 7.48 -16.18
C VAL A 535 -40.03 6.85 -17.56
N VAL A 536 -38.96 7.22 -18.25
CA VAL A 536 -38.69 6.78 -19.63
C VAL A 536 -37.40 5.98 -19.67
N PHE A 537 -37.26 5.07 -20.63
CA PHE A 537 -36.01 4.36 -20.85
C PHE A 537 -35.61 4.37 -22.32
N GLU A 538 -34.31 4.25 -22.55
CA GLU A 538 -33.72 4.03 -23.86
C GLU A 538 -32.73 2.86 -23.79
N GLU A 539 -32.59 2.13 -24.88
CA GLU A 539 -31.57 1.11 -25.04
C GLU A 539 -30.40 1.68 -25.83
N MET A 540 -29.19 1.59 -25.29
CA MET A 540 -27.99 2.11 -25.93
C MET A 540 -26.76 1.25 -25.65
N PRO A 541 -25.69 1.36 -26.47
CA PRO A 541 -24.44 0.67 -26.20
C PRO A 541 -23.83 1.08 -24.84
N TYR A 542 -23.26 0.12 -24.11
CA TYR A 542 -22.64 0.35 -22.80
C TYR A 542 -21.59 1.48 -22.81
N GLU A 543 -20.70 1.47 -23.81
CA GLU A 543 -19.65 2.48 -23.96
C GLU A 543 -20.21 3.90 -24.14
N ARG A 544 -21.34 4.02 -24.83
CA ARG A 544 -22.03 5.30 -24.99
C ARG A 544 -22.65 5.77 -23.68
N ALA A 545 -23.27 4.87 -22.92
CA ALA A 545 -23.84 5.20 -21.61
C ALA A 545 -22.77 5.70 -20.63
N ARG A 546 -21.59 5.06 -20.62
CA ARG A 546 -20.42 5.48 -19.83
C ARG A 546 -19.89 6.85 -20.26
N ALA A 547 -19.77 7.10 -21.57
CA ALA A 547 -19.31 8.38 -22.10
C ALA A 547 -20.26 9.55 -21.76
N GLU A 548 -21.56 9.28 -21.66
CA GLU A 548 -22.58 10.26 -21.24
C GLU A 548 -22.64 10.44 -19.69
N GLY A 549 -21.75 9.79 -18.93
CA GLY A 549 -21.70 9.89 -17.47
C GLY A 549 -22.84 9.17 -16.76
N ILE A 550 -23.55 8.26 -17.44
CA ILE A 550 -24.64 7.48 -16.86
C ILE A 550 -24.01 6.38 -16.02
N VAL A 551 -24.26 6.41 -14.71
CA VAL A 551 -23.66 5.48 -13.75
C VAL A 551 -24.58 4.26 -13.56
N GLY A 552 -23.98 3.08 -13.54
CA GLY A 552 -24.62 1.83 -13.13
C GLY A 552 -24.05 1.37 -11.79
N VAL A 553 -24.84 0.64 -11.01
CA VAL A 553 -24.44 0.21 -9.66
C VAL A 553 -23.48 -0.99 -9.70
N PHE A 554 -23.50 -1.78 -10.77
CA PHE A 554 -22.70 -3.00 -10.91
C PHE A 554 -22.06 -3.09 -12.30
N ASP A 555 -20.96 -2.37 -12.53
CA ASP A 555 -20.23 -2.30 -13.81
C ASP A 555 -19.87 -3.69 -14.39
N SER A 556 -19.78 -4.75 -13.57
CA SER A 556 -19.44 -6.12 -13.99
C SER A 556 -20.61 -6.98 -14.49
N LYS A 557 -21.84 -6.43 -14.59
CA LYS A 557 -23.06 -7.21 -14.93
C LYS A 557 -23.79 -6.78 -16.22
N TYR A 558 -23.27 -5.79 -16.94
CA TYR A 558 -23.93 -5.27 -18.13
C TYR A 558 -23.37 -5.93 -19.41
N GLY A 559 -24.26 -6.28 -20.35
CA GLY A 559 -23.88 -6.73 -21.70
C GLY A 559 -23.64 -5.55 -22.64
N ASP A 560 -23.42 -5.84 -23.94
CA ASP A 560 -23.06 -4.82 -24.96
C ASP A 560 -24.11 -3.68 -25.10
N VAL A 561 -25.38 -3.97 -24.82
CA VAL A 561 -26.49 -3.02 -24.83
C VAL A 561 -27.13 -2.94 -23.44
N VAL A 562 -27.33 -1.72 -22.94
CA VAL A 562 -27.92 -1.43 -21.61
C VAL A 562 -29.19 -0.62 -21.73
N LYS A 563 -30.08 -0.80 -20.75
CA LYS A 563 -31.25 0.07 -20.53
C LYS A 563 -30.87 1.21 -19.58
N THR A 564 -31.06 2.43 -20.04
CA THR A 564 -30.89 3.63 -19.23
C THR A 564 -32.27 4.21 -18.92
N TYR A 565 -32.62 4.28 -17.65
CA TYR A 565 -33.86 4.91 -17.19
C TYR A 565 -33.60 6.37 -16.82
N SER A 566 -34.52 7.25 -17.20
CA SER A 566 -34.50 8.68 -16.88
C SER A 566 -35.80 9.09 -16.19
N ILE A 567 -35.67 9.81 -15.08
CA ILE A 567 -36.77 10.45 -14.34
C ILE A 567 -36.56 11.97 -14.46
N GLY A 568 -37.05 12.53 -15.56
CA GLY A 568 -36.76 13.92 -15.94
C GLY A 568 -35.27 14.18 -16.01
N THR A 569 -34.82 15.31 -15.47
CA THR A 569 -33.40 15.66 -15.31
C THR A 569 -32.84 15.28 -13.92
N PHE A 570 -33.66 14.67 -13.06
CA PHE A 570 -33.32 14.46 -11.66
C PHE A 570 -32.52 13.17 -11.42
N SER A 571 -32.86 12.09 -12.11
CA SER A 571 -32.14 10.82 -12.05
C SER A 571 -32.02 10.22 -13.46
N ARG A 572 -30.82 9.71 -13.78
CA ARG A 572 -30.53 8.98 -15.02
C ARG A 572 -29.53 7.87 -14.71
N GLU A 573 -29.98 6.62 -14.76
CA GLU A 573 -29.21 5.46 -14.25
C GLU A 573 -29.35 4.24 -15.19
N MET A 574 -28.29 3.43 -15.27
CA MET A 574 -28.34 2.13 -15.97
C MET A 574 -29.06 1.10 -15.11
N CYS A 575 -30.27 0.68 -15.49
CA CYS A 575 -31.07 -0.25 -14.70
C CYS A 575 -31.82 -1.28 -15.57
N GLY A 576 -31.91 -2.52 -15.08
CA GLY A 576 -32.57 -3.63 -15.77
C GLY A 576 -33.88 -4.12 -15.13
N GLY A 577 -34.33 -3.48 -14.05
CA GLY A 577 -35.56 -3.84 -13.33
C GLY A 577 -36.80 -3.09 -13.85
N PRO A 578 -38.03 -3.55 -13.56
CA PRO A 578 -39.26 -2.83 -13.87
C PRO A 578 -39.37 -1.51 -13.08
N HIS A 579 -40.02 -0.50 -13.67
CA HIS A 579 -40.26 0.80 -13.05
C HIS A 579 -41.72 1.22 -13.19
N ALA A 580 -42.21 2.05 -12.25
CA ALA A 580 -43.48 2.76 -12.38
C ALA A 580 -43.45 3.69 -13.60
N LYS A 581 -44.61 4.01 -14.19
CA LYS A 581 -44.66 4.82 -15.43
C LYS A 581 -44.41 6.31 -15.18
N SER A 582 -44.79 6.79 -14.01
CA SER A 582 -44.54 8.15 -13.56
C SER A 582 -44.28 8.19 -12.07
N THR A 583 -43.67 9.27 -11.59
CA THR A 583 -43.37 9.40 -10.16
C THR A 583 -44.63 9.57 -9.31
N GLY A 584 -45.74 10.05 -9.88
CA GLY A 584 -47.02 10.21 -9.17
C GLY A 584 -47.69 8.90 -8.78
N GLU A 585 -47.30 7.77 -9.40
CA GLU A 585 -47.82 6.45 -9.03
C GLU A 585 -47.30 5.94 -7.68
N LEU A 586 -46.29 6.59 -7.09
CA LEU A 586 -45.60 6.12 -5.88
C LEU A 586 -46.37 6.40 -4.59
N GLY A 587 -47.32 7.35 -4.56
CA GLY A 587 -48.00 7.74 -3.32
C GLY A 587 -47.12 8.67 -2.47
N HIS A 588 -46.89 8.33 -1.21
CA HIS A 588 -46.04 9.12 -0.30
C HIS A 588 -44.80 8.33 0.14
N PHE A 589 -43.60 8.89 0.01
CA PHE A 589 -42.37 8.24 0.43
C PHE A 589 -41.99 8.59 1.87
N LYS A 590 -41.57 7.58 2.65
CA LYS A 590 -41.20 7.79 4.05
C LYS A 590 -40.02 6.94 4.49
N ILE A 591 -39.04 7.57 5.12
CA ILE A 591 -37.88 6.94 5.74
C ILE A 591 -38.28 6.46 7.14
N VAL A 592 -38.37 5.14 7.30
CA VAL A 592 -38.74 4.50 8.57
C VAL A 592 -37.54 4.45 9.51
N LYS A 593 -36.34 4.22 8.98
CA LYS A 593 -35.13 4.06 9.79
C LYS A 593 -33.87 4.36 9.00
N GLU A 594 -32.94 5.06 9.63
CA GLU A 594 -31.55 5.22 9.21
C GLU A 594 -30.65 4.59 10.28
N GLN A 595 -29.64 3.80 9.87
CA GLN A 595 -28.70 3.15 10.79
C GLN A 595 -27.38 2.80 10.10
N SER A 596 -26.33 2.53 10.89
CA SER A 596 -25.08 1.99 10.38
C SER A 596 -25.29 0.58 9.80
N SER A 597 -24.71 0.31 8.63
CA SER A 597 -24.65 -1.04 8.05
C SER A 597 -23.32 -1.71 8.36
N SER A 598 -22.23 -1.00 8.06
CA SER A 598 -20.84 -1.37 8.34
C SER A 598 -19.99 -0.09 8.34
N ALA A 599 -18.68 -0.19 8.58
CA ALA A 599 -17.79 0.97 8.58
C ALA A 599 -17.85 1.72 7.23
N GLY A 600 -18.22 3.01 7.28
CA GLY A 600 -18.34 3.87 6.08
C GLY A 600 -19.60 3.63 5.23
N VAL A 601 -20.54 2.80 5.69
CA VAL A 601 -21.79 2.50 4.96
C VAL A 601 -23.00 2.70 5.87
N ARG A 602 -23.94 3.53 5.42
CA ARG A 602 -25.24 3.78 6.08
C ARG A 602 -26.34 3.02 5.35
N ARG A 603 -27.42 2.73 6.08
CA ARG A 603 -28.58 1.97 5.60
C ARG A 603 -29.87 2.72 5.92
N ILE A 604 -30.63 3.03 4.88
CA ILE A 604 -32.00 3.53 4.96
C ILE A 604 -32.98 2.37 4.75
N LYS A 605 -34.03 2.33 5.56
CA LYS A 605 -35.25 1.57 5.29
C LYS A 605 -36.38 2.55 5.06
N ALA A 606 -37.08 2.43 3.93
CA ALA A 606 -38.18 3.29 3.57
C ALA A 606 -39.37 2.50 3.02
N VAL A 607 -40.54 3.13 3.01
CA VAL A 607 -41.81 2.58 2.55
C VAL A 607 -42.52 3.61 1.66
N LEU A 608 -43.54 3.15 0.94
CA LEU A 608 -44.52 4.00 0.25
C LEU A 608 -45.87 3.88 0.99
N GLU A 609 -46.48 5.01 1.31
CA GLU A 609 -47.79 5.16 1.98
C GLU A 609 -48.88 5.64 1.01
#